data_AF-A0A1G8K4T4-F1
#
_entry.id   AF-A0A1G8K4T4-F1
#
_cell.length_a   1.000
_cell.length_b   1.000
_cell.length_c   1.000
_cell.angle_alpha   90.00
_cell.angle_beta   90.00
_cell.angle_gamma   90.00
#
_symmetry.space_group_name_H-M   'P 1'
#
loop_
_entity.id
_entity.type
_entity.pdbx_description
1 polymer ?
#
loop_
_entity_poly.entity_id
_entity_poly.type
_entity_poly.pdbx_seq_one_letter_code
_entity_poly.pdbx_strand_id
1 'polypeptide(L)'
;MIKNISILLVLLLTTISYGQKITLLQNTNPKAKELRHGLNATMDSLVLECDSKIQKVEIFNEDYEQIVIVEANKTRISLKDIPIGNFIIETKLAEKIIVLDLAKHKDFYNISNSNTSRNTEHIIEGKGMMLDEELNVIKSSPNKSIAFLLTRGGTKNHTTKNQKYFWIEAQINNDSGSSKTMRLVDQKSVETMILRHKLETNSDSGRLNKLTVWEVYKKSEFMENQVSNPDFVYSATTDLFNPTPYYSTTNNLQSL
;
A
#
# COMPACT_ATOMS: atom_id res chain seq x y z
N MET A 1 39.52 34.84 4.04
CA MET A 1 38.12 34.76 4.50
C MET A 1 37.19 33.96 3.58
N ILE A 2 37.29 34.08 2.26
CA ILE A 2 36.42 33.36 1.30
C ILE A 2 36.51 31.82 1.43
N LYS A 3 37.71 31.26 1.66
CA LYS A 3 37.93 29.81 1.80
C LYS A 3 37.15 29.15 2.95
N ASN A 4 36.99 29.84 4.08
CA ASN A 4 36.29 29.31 5.25
C ASN A 4 34.76 29.37 5.07
N ILE A 5 34.27 30.37 4.31
CA ILE A 5 32.85 30.51 3.96
C ILE A 5 32.42 29.39 3.01
N SER A 6 33.28 29.02 2.04
CA SER A 6 32.99 27.92 1.11
C SER A 6 32.90 26.57 1.83
N ILE A 7 33.74 26.32 2.83
CA ILE A 7 33.69 25.08 3.64
C ILE A 7 32.41 25.03 4.48
N LEU A 8 32.01 26.15 5.09
CA LEU A 8 30.76 26.24 5.84
C LEU A 8 29.53 26.02 4.95
N LEU A 9 29.54 26.54 3.72
CA LEU A 9 28.47 26.34 2.75
C LEU A 9 28.34 24.86 2.34
N VAL A 10 29.47 24.19 2.08
CA VAL A 10 29.49 22.74 1.74
C VAL A 10 29.00 21.89 2.91
N LEU A 11 29.34 22.24 4.15
CA LEU A 11 28.86 21.55 5.35
C LEU A 11 27.36 21.78 5.62
N LEU A 12 26.81 22.94 5.23
CA LEU A 12 25.38 23.22 5.34
C LEU A 12 24.55 22.52 4.25
N LEU A 13 25.12 22.30 3.07
CA LEU A 13 24.45 21.62 1.95
C LEU A 13 24.28 20.12 2.20
N THR A 14 25.19 19.48 2.94
CA THR A 14 25.10 18.04 3.22
C THR A 14 24.01 17.71 4.23
N THR A 15 23.64 18.61 5.16
CA THR A 15 22.58 18.34 6.15
C THR A 15 21.16 18.40 5.58
N ILE A 16 20.96 19.07 4.44
CA ILE A 16 19.63 19.20 3.80
C ILE A 16 19.24 17.92 3.03
N SER A 17 20.22 17.16 2.54
CA SER A 17 19.95 15.96 1.71
C SER A 17 19.51 14.75 2.53
N TYR A 18 19.88 14.66 3.81
CA TYR A 18 19.52 13.53 4.70
C TYR A 18 18.16 13.68 5.41
N GLY A 19 17.41 14.76 5.14
CA GLY A 19 16.12 15.04 5.78
C GLY A 19 14.89 14.73 4.91
N GLN A 20 15.07 14.22 3.68
CA GLN A 20 13.95 14.00 2.76
C GLN A 20 13.14 12.76 3.18
N LYS A 21 11.93 12.98 3.69
CA LYS A 21 11.02 11.93 4.17
C LYS A 21 10.30 11.20 3.05
N ILE A 22 10.10 11.88 1.93
CA ILE A 22 9.34 11.39 0.79
C ILE A 22 10.16 11.66 -0.48
N THR A 23 10.32 10.62 -1.28
CA THR A 23 10.97 10.67 -2.59
C THR A 23 9.93 10.38 -3.65
N LEU A 24 9.78 11.28 -4.61
CA LEU A 24 8.96 11.07 -5.80
C LEU A 24 9.91 10.83 -6.97
N LEU A 25 9.81 9.66 -7.61
CA LEU A 25 10.57 9.42 -8.84
C LEU A 25 9.92 10.19 -9.98
N GLN A 26 10.72 11.00 -10.66
CA GLN A 26 10.24 11.75 -11.80
C GLN A 26 10.01 10.84 -13.00
N ASN A 27 8.88 11.05 -13.67
CA ASN A 27 8.59 10.41 -14.94
C ASN A 27 9.42 11.04 -16.06
N THR A 28 10.30 10.25 -16.65
CA THR A 28 11.16 10.65 -17.77
C THR A 28 10.59 10.25 -19.14
N ASN A 29 9.42 9.60 -19.18
CA ASN A 29 8.79 9.14 -20.41
C ASN A 29 8.37 10.33 -21.29
N PRO A 30 8.91 10.46 -22.53
CA PRO A 30 8.55 11.54 -23.43
C PRO A 30 7.04 11.62 -23.75
N LYS A 31 6.33 10.48 -23.73
CA LYS A 31 4.88 10.41 -23.97
C LYS A 31 4.05 10.92 -22.79
N ALA A 32 4.66 11.13 -21.62
CA ALA A 32 4.01 11.59 -20.39
C ALA A 32 4.44 13.00 -19.96
N LYS A 33 5.16 13.74 -20.83
CA LYS A 33 5.71 15.07 -20.53
C LYS A 33 4.68 16.13 -20.13
N GLU A 34 3.42 15.95 -20.55
CA GLU A 34 2.33 16.86 -20.23
C GLU A 34 1.91 16.82 -18.76
N LEU A 35 2.26 15.77 -18.00
CA LEU A 35 1.98 15.70 -16.57
C LEU A 35 3.19 16.21 -15.79
N ARG A 36 3.10 17.47 -15.37
CA ARG A 36 4.03 18.07 -14.43
C ARG A 36 3.68 17.59 -13.03
N HIS A 37 4.61 16.91 -12.39
CA HIS A 37 4.42 16.32 -11.07
C HIS A 37 5.60 16.67 -10.18
N GLY A 38 5.33 16.84 -8.89
CA GLY A 38 6.34 17.22 -7.92
C GLY A 38 5.81 17.18 -6.50
N LEU A 39 6.73 17.21 -5.54
CA LEU A 39 6.38 17.46 -4.15
C LEU A 39 6.33 18.97 -3.90
N ASN A 40 5.48 19.40 -2.99
CA ASN A 40 5.50 20.79 -2.53
C ASN A 40 6.76 21.09 -1.68
N ALA A 41 6.97 22.37 -1.34
CA ALA A 41 8.16 22.81 -0.61
C ALA A 41 8.32 22.13 0.76
N THR A 42 7.22 21.76 1.41
CA THR A 42 7.18 21.06 2.70
C THR A 42 7.24 19.53 2.56
N MET A 43 7.29 19.00 1.34
CA MET A 43 7.30 17.56 1.01
C MET A 43 6.14 16.76 1.63
N ASP A 44 5.02 17.41 1.95
CA ASP A 44 3.86 16.79 2.58
C ASP A 44 2.66 16.65 1.63
N SER A 45 2.77 17.16 0.40
CA SER A 45 1.74 17.03 -0.63
C SER A 45 2.34 16.75 -2.01
N LEU A 46 1.68 15.87 -2.75
CA LEU A 46 1.89 15.67 -4.18
C LEU A 46 1.14 16.75 -4.96
N VAL A 47 1.85 17.44 -5.84
CA VAL A 47 1.30 18.45 -6.75
C VAL A 47 1.32 17.86 -8.15
N LEU A 48 0.15 17.82 -8.78
CA LEU A 48 -0.03 17.36 -10.15
C LEU A 48 -0.65 18.49 -10.96
N GLU A 49 -0.05 18.78 -12.11
CA GLU A 49 -0.48 19.80 -13.04
C GLU A 49 -0.35 19.25 -14.46
N CYS A 50 -1.41 19.33 -15.23
CA CYS A 50 -1.44 18.86 -16.61
C CYS A 50 -2.13 19.89 -17.49
N ASP A 51 -1.71 19.98 -18.74
CA ASP A 51 -2.39 20.81 -19.74
C ASP A 51 -3.80 20.25 -20.03
N SER A 52 -3.98 18.93 -19.88
CA SER A 52 -5.26 18.24 -20.02
C SER A 52 -5.94 17.98 -18.66
N LYS A 53 -7.22 17.57 -18.70
CA LYS A 53 -8.01 17.32 -17.50
C LYS A 53 -7.55 16.05 -16.79
N ILE A 54 -7.17 16.18 -15.52
CA ILE A 54 -6.90 15.04 -14.64
C ILE A 54 -8.26 14.54 -14.11
N GLN A 55 -8.62 13.30 -14.45
CA GLN A 55 -9.90 12.71 -14.04
C GLN A 55 -9.78 12.16 -12.62
N LYS A 56 -8.76 11.32 -12.39
CA LYS A 56 -8.61 10.54 -11.18
C LYS A 56 -7.14 10.30 -10.87
N VAL A 57 -6.80 10.23 -9.59
CA VAL A 57 -5.49 9.82 -9.11
C VAL A 57 -5.68 8.70 -8.09
N GLU A 58 -4.95 7.60 -8.27
CA GLU A 58 -4.94 6.47 -7.35
C GLU A 58 -3.51 6.32 -6.79
N ILE A 59 -3.39 6.20 -5.47
CA ILE A 59 -2.13 5.93 -4.78
C ILE A 59 -2.30 4.62 -4.04
N PHE A 60 -1.49 3.62 -4.36
CA PHE A 60 -1.65 2.30 -3.75
C PHE A 60 -0.33 1.54 -3.57
N ASN A 61 -0.37 0.58 -2.66
CA ASN A 61 0.62 -0.48 -2.49
C ASN A 61 -0.13 -1.79 -2.12
N GLU A 62 0.59 -2.79 -1.59
CA GLU A 62 0.00 -4.07 -1.20
C GLU A 62 -1.11 -3.94 -0.12
N ASP A 63 -0.96 -2.98 0.79
CA ASP A 63 -1.79 -2.85 2.01
C ASP A 63 -2.58 -1.53 2.11
N TYR A 64 -2.45 -0.65 1.13
CA TYR A 64 -3.00 0.70 1.14
C TYR A 64 -3.52 1.11 -0.23
N GLU A 65 -4.68 1.76 -0.26
CA GLU A 65 -5.25 2.34 -1.47
C GLU A 65 -5.95 3.67 -1.12
N GLN A 66 -5.66 4.70 -1.90
CA GLN A 66 -6.29 6.00 -1.82
C GLN A 66 -6.70 6.44 -3.23
N ILE A 67 -7.99 6.74 -3.39
CA ILE A 67 -8.55 7.21 -4.66
C ILE A 67 -9.01 8.66 -4.49
N VAL A 68 -8.55 9.53 -5.39
CA VAL A 68 -8.93 10.95 -5.43
C VAL A 68 -9.53 11.27 -6.79
N ILE A 69 -10.81 11.65 -6.81
CA ILE A 69 -11.49 12.17 -8.00
C ILE A 69 -11.16 13.67 -8.08
N VAL A 70 -10.62 14.11 -9.21
CA VAL A 70 -10.06 15.46 -9.36
C VAL A 70 -10.92 16.30 -10.30
N GLU A 71 -11.13 15.81 -11.52
CA GLU A 71 -11.85 16.51 -12.60
C GLU A 71 -11.36 17.94 -12.88
N ALA A 72 -10.05 18.18 -12.78
CA ALA A 72 -9.41 19.49 -12.98
C ALA A 72 -7.99 19.34 -13.56
N ASN A 73 -7.44 20.43 -14.10
CA ASN A 73 -6.10 20.43 -14.72
C ASN A 73 -4.97 20.47 -13.67
N LYS A 74 -5.30 20.81 -12.42
CA LYS A 74 -4.34 20.93 -11.32
C LYS A 74 -4.95 20.37 -10.04
N THR A 75 -4.14 19.65 -9.29
CA THR A 75 -4.54 19.11 -7.99
C THR A 75 -3.39 19.05 -7.00
N ARG A 76 -3.75 19.02 -5.73
CA ARG A 76 -2.83 18.82 -4.61
C ARG A 76 -3.39 17.71 -3.72
N ILE A 77 -2.61 16.67 -3.51
CA ILE A 77 -2.98 15.51 -2.71
C ILE A 77 -2.09 15.46 -1.47
N SER A 78 -2.69 15.42 -0.28
CA SER A 78 -1.95 15.30 0.98
C SER A 78 -1.33 13.91 1.09
N LEU A 79 -0.05 13.84 1.49
CA LEU A 79 0.70 12.59 1.72
C LEU A 79 0.89 12.28 3.21
N LYS A 80 0.22 13.03 4.10
CA LYS A 80 0.39 12.90 5.55
C LYS A 80 -0.07 11.54 6.05
N ASP A 81 -1.23 11.09 5.59
CA ASP A 81 -1.91 9.89 6.08
C ASP A 81 -1.43 8.60 5.40
N ILE A 82 -0.55 8.72 4.39
CA ILE A 82 0.03 7.57 3.68
C ILE A 82 1.02 6.85 4.61
N PRO A 83 0.98 5.51 4.72
CA PRO A 83 1.94 4.77 5.55
C PRO A 83 3.38 4.85 4.99
N ILE A 84 4.35 4.36 5.77
CA ILE A 84 5.73 4.22 5.31
C ILE A 84 5.76 3.07 4.29
N GLY A 85 6.43 3.26 3.15
CA GLY A 85 6.51 2.26 2.10
C GLY A 85 6.72 2.84 0.71
N ASN A 86 6.73 1.95 -0.28
CA ASN A 86 6.74 2.29 -1.70
C ASN A 86 5.33 2.21 -2.24
N PHE A 87 4.94 3.21 -3.03
CA PHE A 87 3.61 3.37 -3.58
C PHE A 87 3.70 3.64 -5.07
N ILE A 88 2.71 3.11 -5.79
CA ILE A 88 2.46 3.40 -7.19
C ILE A 88 1.37 4.46 -7.23
N ILE A 89 1.59 5.51 -8.03
CA ILE A 89 0.62 6.56 -8.29
C ILE A 89 0.16 6.44 -9.74
N GLU A 90 -1.11 6.11 -9.94
CA GLU A 90 -1.76 6.13 -11.24
C GLU A 90 -2.55 7.42 -11.42
N THR A 91 -2.11 8.26 -12.36
CA THR A 91 -2.83 9.48 -12.76
C THR A 91 -3.59 9.22 -14.06
N LYS A 92 -4.91 9.19 -13.99
CA LYS A 92 -5.79 8.98 -15.13
C LYS A 92 -6.12 10.31 -15.80
N LEU A 93 -5.70 10.43 -17.05
CA LEU A 93 -6.10 11.48 -17.99
C LEU A 93 -7.19 10.94 -18.93
N ALA A 94 -7.65 11.76 -19.88
CA ALA A 94 -8.68 11.36 -20.84
C ALA A 94 -8.28 10.18 -21.73
N GLU A 95 -7.04 10.18 -22.22
CA GLU A 95 -6.60 9.22 -23.25
C GLU A 95 -5.54 8.24 -22.73
N LYS A 96 -4.98 8.48 -21.55
CA LYS A 96 -3.89 7.66 -21.00
C LYS A 96 -3.82 7.70 -19.49
N ILE A 97 -3.11 6.73 -18.95
CA ILE A 97 -2.76 6.65 -17.53
C ILE A 97 -1.25 6.85 -17.42
N ILE A 98 -0.85 7.73 -16.51
CA ILE A 98 0.56 8.01 -16.22
C ILE A 98 0.86 7.44 -14.84
N VAL A 99 1.85 6.57 -14.80
CA VAL A 99 2.30 5.89 -13.58
C VAL A 99 3.55 6.58 -13.03
N LEU A 100 3.58 6.83 -11.73
CA LEU A 100 4.72 7.40 -10.98
C LEU A 100 5.00 6.54 -9.75
N ASP A 101 6.24 6.58 -9.26
CA ASP A 101 6.64 5.88 -8.04
C ASP A 101 6.91 6.88 -6.90
N LEU A 102 6.42 6.55 -5.71
CA LEU A 102 6.56 7.34 -4.49
C LEU A 102 7.10 6.47 -3.37
N ALA A 103 8.19 6.89 -2.73
CA ALA A 103 8.77 6.21 -1.57
C ALA A 103 8.70 7.10 -0.33
N LYS A 104 7.98 6.65 0.70
CA LYS A 104 7.92 7.30 2.02
C LYS A 104 8.80 6.53 3.00
N HIS A 105 9.78 7.22 3.58
CA HIS A 105 10.82 6.65 4.41
C HIS A 105 10.50 6.84 5.89
N LYS A 106 11.03 5.95 6.75
CA LYS A 106 10.87 6.05 8.20
C LYS A 106 11.70 7.21 8.74
N ASP A 107 11.10 8.01 9.61
CA ASP A 107 11.82 9.05 10.35
C ASP A 107 12.89 8.42 11.26
N PHE A 108 14.17 8.61 10.93
CA PHE A 108 15.29 8.15 11.79
C PHE A 108 15.40 8.96 13.10
N TYR A 109 14.77 10.14 13.19
CA TYR A 109 14.82 11.00 14.37
C TYR A 109 13.95 10.55 15.56
N ASN A 110 13.19 9.45 15.43
CA ASN A 110 12.45 8.86 16.55
C ASN A 110 13.02 7.52 17.03
N ILE A 111 14.26 7.16 16.62
CA ILE A 111 15.01 6.03 17.17
C ILE A 111 15.75 6.48 18.43
N SER A 112 15.00 6.97 19.42
CA SER A 112 15.48 7.05 20.80
C SER A 112 14.47 6.51 21.81
N ASN A 113 13.30 6.04 21.35
CA ASN A 113 12.28 5.46 22.23
C ASN A 113 11.69 4.13 21.73
N SER A 114 12.46 3.34 20.99
CA SER A 114 12.09 1.94 20.75
C SER A 114 13.33 1.04 20.73
N ASN A 115 13.98 0.91 21.89
CA ASN A 115 14.85 -0.23 22.11
C ASN A 115 13.98 -1.45 22.37
N THR A 116 14.01 -2.33 21.38
CA THR A 116 13.74 -3.76 21.42
C THR A 116 14.03 -4.38 22.79
N SER A 117 13.04 -5.13 23.25
CA SER A 117 13.10 -6.10 24.34
C SER A 117 14.40 -6.91 24.30
N ARG A 118 15.24 -6.70 25.32
CA ARG A 118 16.17 -7.70 25.83
C ARG A 118 15.78 -7.98 27.27
N ASN A 119 15.51 -9.24 27.53
CA ASN A 119 15.28 -9.80 28.85
C ASN A 119 16.41 -9.42 29.80
N THR A 120 16.12 -8.53 30.75
CA THR A 120 16.71 -8.54 32.09
C THR A 120 15.66 -7.95 33.02
N GLU A 121 15.29 -8.70 34.05
CA GLU A 121 14.56 -8.19 35.20
C GLU A 121 15.30 -6.98 35.77
N HIS A 122 14.74 -5.79 35.58
CA HIS A 122 15.08 -4.65 36.41
C HIS A 122 13.84 -3.80 36.54
N ILE A 123 13.29 -3.78 37.76
CA ILE A 123 12.18 -2.94 38.15
C ILE A 123 12.66 -1.49 37.99
N ILE A 124 12.15 -0.78 36.98
CA ILE A 124 12.37 0.66 36.82
C ILE A 124 11.10 1.36 37.26
N GLU A 125 11.13 1.73 38.54
CA GLU A 125 10.33 2.77 39.15
C GLU A 125 10.48 4.07 38.31
N GLY A 126 9.37 4.68 37.89
CA GLY A 126 9.40 6.00 37.22
C GLY A 126 8.60 6.17 35.92
N LYS A 127 7.87 5.15 35.43
CA LYS A 127 6.76 5.37 34.48
C LYS A 127 5.46 5.13 35.23
N GLY A 128 4.57 6.12 35.25
CA GLY A 128 3.36 6.15 36.09
C GLY A 128 2.68 4.79 36.23
N MET A 129 2.60 4.31 37.48
CA MET A 129 2.01 3.01 37.79
C MET A 129 0.49 3.15 37.73
N MET A 130 -0.16 2.28 36.96
CA MET A 130 -1.62 2.20 36.95
C MET A 130 -2.05 1.44 38.21
N LEU A 131 -2.81 2.09 39.08
CA LEU A 131 -3.36 1.47 40.27
C LEU A 131 -4.79 0.99 40.02
N ASP A 132 -5.21 -0.04 40.73
CA ASP A 132 -6.63 -0.41 40.81
C ASP A 132 -7.39 0.51 41.77
N GLU A 133 -8.68 0.25 41.95
CA GLU A 133 -9.59 1.02 42.81
C GLU A 133 -9.17 0.99 44.30
N GLU A 134 -8.32 0.04 44.68
CA GLU A 134 -7.80 -0.16 46.03
C GLU A 134 -6.34 0.32 46.16
N LEU A 135 -5.85 1.06 45.16
CA LEU A 135 -4.48 1.59 45.08
C LEU A 135 -3.38 0.52 45.00
N ASN A 136 -3.70 -0.70 44.58
CA ASN A 136 -2.72 -1.73 44.32
C ASN A 136 -2.16 -1.62 42.90
N VAL A 137 -0.89 -1.98 42.74
CA VAL A 137 -0.20 -1.92 41.46
C VAL A 137 -0.72 -2.99 40.52
N ILE A 138 -1.29 -2.58 39.38
CA ILE A 138 -1.72 -3.50 38.33
C ILE A 138 -0.47 -3.98 37.55
N LYS A 139 -0.07 -5.23 37.81
CA LYS A 139 1.16 -5.83 37.25
C LYS A 139 1.03 -6.35 35.82
N SER A 140 -0.17 -6.31 35.22
CA SER A 140 -0.42 -6.81 33.86
C SER A 140 -1.34 -5.88 33.08
N SER A 141 -1.03 -5.63 31.82
CA SER A 141 -1.93 -4.87 30.94
C SER A 141 -3.22 -5.67 30.73
N PRO A 142 -4.41 -5.07 30.85
CA PRO A 142 -5.66 -5.80 30.65
C PRO A 142 -5.71 -6.41 29.25
N ASN A 143 -6.07 -7.70 29.16
CA ASN A 143 -6.18 -8.48 27.90
C ASN A 143 -7.27 -7.98 26.92
N LYS A 144 -7.85 -6.80 27.16
CA LYS A 144 -8.95 -6.23 26.39
C LYS A 144 -8.58 -4.81 26.01
N SER A 145 -8.63 -4.50 24.72
CA SER A 145 -8.33 -3.16 24.23
C SER A 145 -9.30 -2.14 24.83
N ILE A 146 -8.83 -0.90 25.04
CA ILE A 146 -9.67 0.22 25.49
C ILE A 146 -10.90 0.38 24.58
N ALA A 147 -10.74 0.14 23.28
CA ALA A 147 -11.84 0.11 22.32
C ALA A 147 -12.93 -0.93 22.68
N PHE A 148 -12.54 -2.13 23.14
CA PHE A 148 -13.48 -3.16 23.58
C PHE A 148 -14.27 -2.74 24.83
N LEU A 149 -13.63 -2.04 25.77
CA LEU A 149 -14.30 -1.56 26.99
C LEU A 149 -15.23 -0.37 26.70
N LEU A 150 -14.82 0.54 25.81
CA LEU A 150 -15.61 1.71 25.44
C LEU A 150 -16.83 1.37 24.57
N THR A 151 -16.81 0.26 23.85
CA THR A 151 -17.92 -0.20 23.00
C THR A 151 -18.99 -1.01 23.75
N ARG A 152 -18.87 -1.14 25.09
CA ARG A 152 -19.86 -1.68 26.04
C ARG A 152 -20.95 -2.56 25.39
N GLY A 153 -20.63 -3.84 25.17
CA GLY A 153 -21.63 -4.91 25.07
C GLY A 153 -22.69 -4.77 23.96
N GLY A 154 -22.27 -4.55 22.71
CA GLY A 154 -23.18 -4.42 21.58
C GLY A 154 -22.77 -5.25 20.36
N THR A 155 -22.43 -6.53 20.51
CA THR A 155 -22.43 -7.44 19.35
C THR A 155 -23.87 -7.68 18.93
N LYS A 156 -24.40 -6.76 18.11
CA LYS A 156 -25.40 -7.18 17.13
C LYS A 156 -24.66 -8.16 16.23
N ASN A 157 -24.94 -9.45 16.39
CA ASN A 157 -24.62 -10.46 15.40
C ASN A 157 -25.33 -10.02 14.12
N HIS A 158 -24.66 -9.19 13.33
CA HIS A 158 -25.00 -9.03 11.94
C HIS A 158 -24.76 -10.41 11.37
N THR A 159 -25.85 -11.11 11.05
CA THR A 159 -25.78 -12.36 10.29
C THR A 159 -24.89 -12.06 9.09
N THR A 160 -23.68 -12.60 9.14
CA THR A 160 -22.72 -12.49 8.06
C THR A 160 -23.37 -13.20 6.90
N LYS A 161 -23.91 -12.44 5.93
CA LYS A 161 -24.11 -12.97 4.58
C LYS A 161 -22.85 -13.77 4.26
N ASN A 162 -22.99 -14.98 3.72
CA ASN A 162 -21.86 -15.78 3.24
C ASN A 162 -21.05 -14.93 2.24
N GLN A 163 -20.08 -14.19 2.75
CA GLN A 163 -19.23 -13.31 1.97
C GLN A 163 -18.20 -14.21 1.35
N LYS A 164 -18.31 -14.37 0.03
CA LYS A 164 -17.31 -15.08 -0.76
C LYS A 164 -16.05 -14.23 -0.84
N TYR A 165 -14.91 -14.85 -0.54
CA TYR A 165 -13.59 -14.25 -0.66
C TYR A 165 -12.87 -14.88 -1.84
N PHE A 166 -12.02 -14.08 -2.47
CA PHE A 166 -11.22 -14.53 -3.57
C PHE A 166 -9.78 -14.10 -3.37
N TRP A 167 -8.87 -15.01 -3.68
CA TRP A 167 -7.46 -14.70 -3.78
C TRP A 167 -7.17 -14.30 -5.22
N ILE A 168 -6.46 -13.19 -5.41
CA ILE A 168 -6.09 -12.72 -6.73
C ILE A 168 -4.58 -12.68 -6.85
N GLU A 169 -4.12 -12.96 -8.06
CA GLU A 169 -2.77 -12.75 -8.51
C GLU A 169 -2.83 -11.92 -9.79
N ALA A 170 -2.33 -10.69 -9.71
CA ALA A 170 -2.24 -9.78 -10.83
C ALA A 170 -0.77 -9.62 -11.23
N GLN A 171 -0.45 -9.92 -12.48
CA GLN A 171 0.85 -9.70 -13.06
C GLN A 171 0.74 -8.61 -14.13
N ILE A 172 1.42 -7.49 -13.92
CA ILE A 172 1.50 -6.38 -14.86
C ILE A 172 2.82 -6.52 -15.61
N ASN A 173 2.76 -6.63 -16.93
CA ASN A 173 3.93 -6.81 -17.79
C ASN A 173 4.09 -5.58 -18.69
N ASN A 174 5.19 -4.87 -18.50
CA ASN A 174 5.57 -3.72 -19.31
C ASN A 174 6.88 -4.01 -20.06
N ASP A 175 7.21 -3.17 -21.05
CA ASP A 175 8.46 -3.30 -21.83
C ASP A 175 9.73 -3.29 -20.96
N SER A 176 9.66 -2.71 -19.76
CA SER A 176 10.77 -2.57 -18.82
C SER A 176 10.79 -3.63 -17.70
N GLY A 177 9.82 -4.54 -17.63
CA GLY A 177 9.77 -5.57 -16.61
C GLY A 177 8.37 -6.02 -16.21
N SER A 178 8.30 -6.95 -15.26
CA SER A 178 7.05 -7.51 -14.74
C SER A 178 6.92 -7.27 -13.23
N SER A 179 5.75 -6.81 -12.80
CA SER A 179 5.37 -6.73 -11.39
C SER A 179 4.25 -7.72 -11.09
N LYS A 180 4.31 -8.38 -9.94
CA LYS A 180 3.35 -9.39 -9.52
C LYS A 180 2.84 -9.02 -8.13
N THR A 181 1.52 -8.91 -7.99
CA THR A 181 0.86 -8.61 -6.73
C THR A 181 -0.17 -9.69 -6.41
N MET A 182 -0.28 -10.03 -5.13
CA MET A 182 -1.29 -10.97 -4.65
C MET A 182 -2.07 -10.34 -3.50
N ARG A 183 -3.40 -10.53 -3.47
CA ARG A 183 -4.23 -10.03 -2.37
C ARG A 183 -5.52 -10.82 -2.21
N LEU A 184 -6.12 -10.72 -1.03
CA LEU A 184 -7.46 -11.24 -0.75
C LEU A 184 -8.50 -10.13 -0.91
N VAL A 185 -9.54 -10.39 -1.69
CA VAL A 185 -10.57 -9.42 -2.06
C VAL A 185 -11.97 -10.00 -1.91
N ASP A 186 -12.96 -9.11 -1.80
CA ASP A 186 -14.37 -9.48 -1.77
C ASP A 186 -14.93 -9.66 -3.19
N GLN A 187 -16.11 -10.27 -3.28
CA GLN A 187 -16.76 -10.55 -4.57
C GLN A 187 -16.93 -9.30 -5.44
N LYS A 188 -17.38 -8.18 -4.88
CA LYS A 188 -17.64 -6.96 -5.65
C LYS A 188 -16.35 -6.39 -6.26
N SER A 189 -15.26 -6.39 -5.50
CA SER A 189 -13.97 -5.92 -6.01
C SER A 189 -13.43 -6.83 -7.09
N VAL A 190 -13.57 -8.15 -6.93
CA VAL A 190 -13.15 -9.15 -7.94
C VAL A 190 -13.88 -8.96 -9.25
N GLU A 191 -15.21 -8.83 -9.21
CA GLU A 191 -16.01 -8.61 -10.41
C GLU A 191 -15.59 -7.32 -11.13
N THR A 192 -15.34 -6.25 -10.38
CA THR A 192 -14.84 -4.98 -10.91
C THR A 192 -13.45 -5.14 -11.54
N MET A 193 -12.56 -5.89 -10.89
CA MET A 193 -11.21 -6.15 -11.40
C MET A 193 -11.22 -7.02 -12.66
N ILE A 194 -12.04 -8.06 -12.70
CA ILE A 194 -12.20 -8.90 -13.90
C ILE A 194 -12.75 -8.07 -15.06
N LEU A 195 -13.74 -7.20 -14.80
CA LEU A 195 -14.29 -6.32 -15.81
C LEU A 195 -13.25 -5.31 -16.32
N ARG A 196 -12.51 -4.66 -15.41
CA ARG A 196 -11.41 -3.75 -15.77
C ARG A 196 -10.35 -4.47 -16.59
N HIS A 197 -9.90 -5.63 -16.13
CA HIS A 197 -8.89 -6.42 -16.81
C HIS A 197 -9.33 -6.81 -18.23
N LYS A 198 -10.58 -7.28 -18.42
CA LYS A 198 -11.13 -7.60 -19.75
C LYS A 198 -11.12 -6.41 -20.70
N LEU A 199 -11.36 -5.20 -20.20
CA LEU A 199 -11.28 -3.98 -21.01
C LEU A 199 -9.83 -3.65 -21.36
N GLU A 200 -8.92 -3.78 -20.39
CA GLU A 200 -7.49 -3.52 -20.54
C GLU A 200 -6.78 -4.53 -21.44
N THR A 201 -7.23 -5.79 -21.53
CA THR A 201 -6.65 -6.80 -22.42
C THR A 201 -6.65 -6.34 -23.90
N ASN A 202 -7.58 -5.47 -24.29
CA ASN A 202 -7.67 -4.93 -25.66
C ASN A 202 -6.69 -3.76 -25.93
N SER A 203 -5.99 -3.28 -24.91
CA SER A 203 -5.04 -2.16 -25.01
C SER A 203 -3.59 -2.66 -25.17
N ASP A 204 -2.75 -1.87 -25.84
CA ASP A 204 -1.33 -2.22 -26.05
C ASP A 204 -0.56 -2.44 -24.73
N SER A 205 -0.89 -1.68 -23.69
CA SER A 205 -0.28 -1.76 -22.37
C SER A 205 -0.87 -2.88 -21.50
N GLY A 206 -2.10 -3.31 -21.76
CA GLY A 206 -2.82 -4.27 -20.93
C GLY A 206 -2.85 -5.69 -21.48
N ARG A 207 -2.57 -5.89 -22.79
CA ARG A 207 -2.62 -7.21 -23.44
C ARG A 207 -1.67 -8.25 -22.86
N LEU A 208 -0.58 -7.82 -22.24
CA LEU A 208 0.43 -8.70 -21.63
C LEU A 208 0.16 -8.96 -20.15
N ASN A 209 -0.76 -8.23 -19.54
CA ASN A 209 -1.10 -8.39 -18.13
C ASN A 209 -1.83 -9.72 -17.93
N LYS A 210 -1.56 -10.39 -16.81
CA LYS A 210 -2.23 -11.63 -16.42
C LYS A 210 -2.98 -11.39 -15.12
N LEU A 211 -4.18 -11.94 -15.04
CA LEU A 211 -4.97 -11.98 -13.83
C LEU A 211 -5.44 -13.43 -13.61
N THR A 212 -5.14 -13.95 -12.43
CA THR A 212 -5.61 -15.24 -11.94
C THR A 212 -6.38 -15.02 -10.64
N VAL A 213 -7.52 -15.68 -10.48
CA VAL A 213 -8.43 -15.52 -9.35
C VAL A 213 -8.84 -16.90 -8.86
N TRP A 214 -8.73 -17.16 -7.56
CA TRP A 214 -9.18 -18.39 -6.90
C TRP A 214 -10.27 -18.08 -5.89
N GLU A 215 -11.27 -18.95 -5.79
CA GLU A 215 -12.31 -18.85 -4.76
C GLU A 215 -11.80 -19.44 -3.44
N VAL A 216 -11.86 -18.67 -2.35
CA VAL A 216 -11.37 -19.08 -1.03
C VAL A 216 -12.55 -19.39 -0.12
N TYR A 217 -12.59 -20.61 0.40
CA TYR A 217 -13.67 -21.07 1.28
C TYR A 217 -13.38 -20.75 2.75
N LYS A 218 -12.16 -21.03 3.21
CA LYS A 218 -11.73 -20.82 4.59
C LYS A 218 -10.66 -19.75 4.68
N LYS A 219 -11.09 -18.49 4.77
CA LYS A 219 -10.22 -17.31 4.77
C LYS A 219 -9.05 -17.39 5.77
N SER A 220 -9.32 -17.66 7.05
CA SER A 220 -8.28 -17.59 8.09
C SER A 220 -7.21 -18.66 7.91
N GLU A 221 -7.63 -19.92 7.72
CA GLU A 221 -6.73 -21.05 7.48
C GLU A 221 -5.95 -20.87 6.16
N PHE A 222 -6.59 -20.34 5.11
CA PHE A 222 -5.91 -20.03 3.85
C PHE A 222 -4.80 -18.99 4.04
N MET A 223 -5.10 -17.88 4.72
CA MET A 223 -4.12 -16.80 4.93
C MET A 223 -2.92 -17.26 5.76
N GLU A 224 -3.14 -18.08 6.79
CA GLU A 224 -2.06 -18.63 7.61
C GLU A 224 -1.10 -19.51 6.77
N ASN A 225 -1.65 -20.35 5.90
CA ASN A 225 -0.86 -21.17 4.99
C ASN A 225 -0.17 -20.34 3.90
N GLN A 226 -0.85 -19.34 3.34
CA GLN A 226 -0.31 -18.48 2.28
C GLN A 226 0.81 -17.55 2.79
N VAL A 227 0.72 -17.07 4.03
CA VAL A 227 1.80 -16.29 4.68
C VAL A 227 3.00 -17.18 4.99
N SER A 228 2.76 -18.43 5.37
CA SER A 228 3.82 -19.40 5.67
C SER A 228 4.49 -19.93 4.40
N ASN A 229 3.74 -20.05 3.30
CA ASN A 229 4.22 -20.53 2.00
C ASN A 229 3.58 -19.70 0.87
N PRO A 230 4.33 -18.77 0.24
CA PRO A 230 3.84 -17.95 -0.87
C PRO A 230 3.31 -18.73 -2.07
N ASP A 231 3.78 -19.98 -2.27
CA ASP A 231 3.38 -20.85 -3.37
C ASP A 231 2.17 -21.75 -3.01
N PHE A 232 1.59 -21.59 -1.82
CA PHE A 232 0.46 -22.41 -1.34
C PHE A 232 -0.76 -22.34 -2.28
N VAL A 233 -1.00 -21.19 -2.90
CA VAL A 233 -2.04 -20.99 -3.91
C VAL A 233 -1.92 -21.93 -5.12
N TYR A 234 -0.75 -22.49 -5.41
CA TYR A 234 -0.53 -23.44 -6.50
C TYR A 234 -0.67 -24.90 -6.08
N SER A 235 -1.01 -25.17 -4.83
CA SER A 235 -1.19 -26.53 -4.34
C SER A 235 -2.40 -27.21 -5.03
N ALA A 236 -2.19 -28.43 -5.53
CA ALA A 236 -3.17 -29.14 -6.34
C ALA A 236 -4.31 -29.78 -5.53
N THR A 237 -4.15 -29.93 -4.21
CA THR A 237 -5.08 -30.64 -3.34
C THR A 237 -5.23 -29.91 -2.01
N THR A 238 -6.37 -29.25 -1.81
CA THR A 238 -6.69 -28.50 -0.60
C THR A 238 -8.19 -28.28 -0.50
N ASP A 239 -8.72 -28.33 0.72
CA ASP A 239 -10.12 -28.04 1.03
C ASP A 239 -10.32 -26.56 1.40
N LEU A 240 -9.24 -25.76 1.43
CA LEU A 240 -9.27 -24.37 1.91
C LEU A 240 -9.70 -23.37 0.83
N PHE A 241 -9.40 -23.68 -0.43
CA PHE A 241 -9.72 -22.88 -1.60
C PHE A 241 -9.94 -23.78 -2.81
N ASN A 242 -10.55 -23.26 -3.87
CA ASN A 242 -10.71 -23.99 -5.13
C ASN A 242 -9.37 -24.02 -5.89
N PRO A 243 -8.72 -25.18 -6.11
CA PRO A 243 -7.48 -25.25 -6.88
C PRO A 243 -7.66 -24.82 -8.33
N THR A 244 -8.90 -24.95 -8.85
CA THR A 244 -9.25 -24.48 -10.19
C THR A 244 -9.53 -22.97 -10.11
N PRO A 245 -8.80 -22.13 -10.85
CA PRO A 245 -9.04 -20.69 -10.86
C PRO A 245 -10.47 -20.37 -11.31
N TYR A 246 -11.15 -19.50 -10.56
CA TYR A 246 -12.42 -18.92 -10.93
C TYR A 246 -12.31 -18.07 -12.21
N TYR A 247 -11.19 -17.36 -12.35
CA TYR A 247 -10.84 -16.62 -13.55
C TYR A 247 -9.35 -16.77 -13.79
N SER A 248 -8.94 -17.05 -15.02
CA SER A 248 -7.53 -16.99 -15.41
C SER A 248 -7.41 -16.41 -16.80
N THR A 249 -6.35 -15.64 -16.99
CA THR A 249 -5.98 -15.13 -18.31
C THR A 249 -5.33 -16.26 -19.08
N THR A 250 -6.09 -16.93 -19.94
CA THR A 250 -5.55 -17.92 -20.87
C THR A 250 -4.82 -17.18 -21.99
N ASN A 251 -3.50 -17.05 -21.85
CA ASN A 251 -2.68 -16.70 -22.99
C ASN A 251 -2.71 -17.89 -23.94
N ASN A 252 -3.52 -17.80 -25.00
CA ASN A 252 -3.30 -18.60 -26.21
C ASN A 252 -2.00 -18.11 -26.86
N LEU A 253 -0.87 -18.48 -26.26
CA LEU A 253 0.43 -18.55 -26.92
C LEU A 253 0.62 -20.01 -27.34
N GLN A 254 -0.29 -20.50 -28.18
CA GLN A 254 -0.05 -21.65 -29.03
C GLN A 254 -0.24 -21.21 -30.48
N SER A 255 0.81 -21.46 -31.27
CA SER A 255 0.95 -21.27 -32.72
C SER A 255 1.04 -19.84 -33.25
N LEU A 256 2.27 -19.39 -33.44
CA LEU A 256 2.75 -18.86 -34.73
C LEU A 256 4.22 -19.23 -34.89
#